data_AF-A0A453HAI7-F1
#
_entry.id   AF-A0A453HAI7-F1
#
_cell.length_a   1.000
_cell.length_b   1.000
_cell.length_c   1.000
_cell.angle_alpha   90.00
_cell.angle_beta   90.00
_cell.angle_gamma   90.00
#
_symmetry.space_group_name_H-M   'P 1'
#
loop_
_entity.id
_entity.type
_entity.pdbx_description
1 polymer ?
#
loop_
_entity_poly.entity_id
_entity_poly.type
_entity_poly.pdbx_seq_one_letter_code
_entity_poly.pdbx_strand_id
1 'polypeptide(L)'
;MKNCKGNYVKPANQLCAEVLETIDNLISEITDAHVLYKKCVVATPKPIDDAVRRKFLLEESIERNEAPGLDCFTYGYYLAYFWMNNRMTRDALGIKGGTVGEWVRCKKELPYTQDMPS
;
A
#
# COMPACT_ATOMS: atom_id res chain seq x y z
N MET A 1 -13.13 -10.19 25.99
CA MET A 1 -12.03 -11.18 26.16
C MET A 1 -12.39 -12.36 27.07
N LYS A 2 -12.76 -12.17 28.36
CA LYS A 2 -13.10 -13.29 29.28
C LYS A 2 -14.20 -14.23 28.75
N ASN A 3 -15.17 -13.69 28.01
CA ASN A 3 -16.29 -14.46 27.42
C ASN A 3 -15.86 -15.42 26.30
N CYS A 4 -14.65 -15.26 25.74
CA CYS A 4 -14.18 -16.03 24.60
C CYS A 4 -13.39 -17.31 24.97
N LYS A 5 -13.03 -17.48 26.26
CA LYS A 5 -12.35 -18.69 26.77
C LYS A 5 -11.14 -19.18 25.94
N GLY A 6 -10.40 -18.25 25.33
CA GLY A 6 -9.21 -18.55 24.51
C GLY A 6 -9.48 -18.86 23.03
N ASN A 7 -10.74 -18.93 22.59
CA ASN A 7 -11.07 -19.05 21.16
C ASN A 7 -11.54 -17.71 20.60
N TYR A 8 -10.68 -17.07 19.80
CA TYR A 8 -10.90 -15.74 19.22
C TYR A 8 -11.14 -15.76 17.71
N VAL A 9 -11.19 -16.96 17.12
CA VAL A 9 -11.39 -17.14 15.67
C VAL A 9 -12.81 -17.62 15.38
N LYS A 10 -13.32 -18.54 16.20
CA LYS A 10 -14.68 -19.07 16.06
C LYS A 10 -15.41 -18.86 17.39
N PRO A 11 -16.21 -17.78 17.54
CA PRO A 11 -16.86 -17.47 18.80
C PRO A 11 -17.80 -18.61 19.21
N ALA A 12 -17.59 -19.15 20.41
CA ALA A 12 -18.39 -20.25 20.95
C ALA A 12 -19.71 -19.80 21.59
N ASN A 13 -19.91 -18.49 21.77
CA ASN A 13 -21.13 -17.90 22.31
C ASN A 13 -21.32 -16.48 21.78
N GLN A 14 -22.56 -15.99 21.87
CA GLN A 14 -22.97 -14.68 21.37
C GLN A 14 -22.17 -13.53 22.00
N LEU A 15 -21.94 -13.57 23.32
CA LEU A 15 -21.17 -12.52 24.01
C LEU A 15 -19.71 -12.43 23.52
N CYS A 16 -19.11 -13.53 23.08
CA CYS A 16 -17.79 -13.50 22.46
C CYS A 16 -17.88 -12.95 21.03
N ALA A 17 -18.90 -13.35 20.25
CA ALA A 17 -19.09 -12.86 18.89
C ALA A 17 -19.25 -11.33 18.86
N GLU A 18 -20.10 -10.76 19.71
CA GLU A 18 -20.31 -9.31 19.80
C GLU A 18 -19.01 -8.56 20.17
N VAL A 19 -18.20 -9.13 21.07
CA VAL A 19 -16.92 -8.54 21.45
C VAL A 19 -15.91 -8.60 20.31
N LEU A 20 -15.84 -9.73 19.58
CA LEU A 20 -14.94 -9.86 18.43
C LEU A 20 -15.36 -8.92 17.30
N GLU A 21 -16.65 -8.82 17.00
CA GLU A 21 -17.18 -7.87 16.01
C GLU A 21 -16.81 -6.43 16.36
N THR A 22 -16.92 -6.05 17.65
CA THR A 22 -16.50 -4.73 18.12
C THR A 22 -15.00 -4.50 17.90
N ILE A 23 -14.17 -5.50 18.19
CA ILE A 23 -12.72 -5.43 17.98
C ILE A 23 -12.40 -5.32 16.48
N ASP A 24 -13.03 -6.13 15.64
CA ASP A 24 -12.82 -6.13 14.19
C ASP A 24 -13.21 -4.78 13.58
N ASN A 25 -14.31 -4.18 14.04
CA ASN A 25 -14.72 -2.83 13.63
C ASN A 25 -13.66 -1.78 14.01
N LEU A 26 -13.11 -1.83 15.22
CA LEU A 26 -12.03 -0.92 15.64
C LEU A 26 -10.74 -1.16 14.86
N ILE A 27 -10.37 -2.42 14.62
CA ILE A 27 -9.21 -2.78 13.80
C ILE A 27 -9.41 -2.31 12.34
N SER A 28 -10.65 -2.30 11.84
CA SER A 28 -10.95 -1.85 10.49
C SER A 28 -10.65 -0.36 10.26
N GLU A 29 -10.51 0.43 11.33
CA GLU A 29 -10.18 1.85 11.29
C GLU A 29 -8.67 2.13 11.33
N ILE A 30 -7.84 1.12 11.58
CA ILE A 30 -6.38 1.23 11.62
C ILE A 30 -5.75 0.54 10.41
N THR A 31 -4.47 0.83 10.18
CA THR A 31 -3.70 0.23 9.08
C THR A 31 -3.17 -1.15 9.47
N ASP A 32 -3.37 -2.15 8.60
CA ASP A 32 -2.91 -3.53 8.79
C ASP A 32 -1.41 -3.64 9.12
N ALA A 33 -0.60 -2.77 8.52
CA ALA A 33 0.85 -2.76 8.73
C ALA A 33 1.29 -2.02 10.01
N HIS A 34 0.46 -1.16 10.60
CA HIS A 34 0.83 -0.33 11.75
C HIS A 34 -0.39 0.02 12.62
N VAL A 35 -0.44 -0.58 13.81
CA VAL A 35 -1.58 -0.46 14.75
C VAL A 35 -1.81 0.95 15.30
N LEU A 36 -0.81 1.84 15.19
CA LEU A 36 -0.90 3.23 15.68
C LEU A 36 -1.43 4.21 14.63
N TYR A 37 -1.60 3.77 13.38
CA TYR A 37 -2.03 4.65 12.28
C TYR A 37 -3.43 4.31 11.85
N LYS A 38 -4.22 5.35 11.57
CA LYS A 38 -5.52 5.19 10.94
C LYS A 38 -5.41 4.52 9.56
N LYS A 39 -6.51 3.93 9.11
CA LYS A 39 -6.63 3.37 7.78
C LYS A 39 -6.58 4.48 6.75
N CYS A 40 -5.77 4.26 5.73
CA CYS A 40 -5.50 5.22 4.67
C CYS A 40 -5.54 4.53 3.32
N VAL A 41 -5.96 5.26 2.29
CA VAL A 41 -5.84 4.78 0.92
C VAL A 41 -4.35 4.59 0.62
N VAL A 42 -4.00 3.41 0.15
CA VAL A 42 -2.64 3.11 -0.32
C VAL A 42 -2.60 3.52 -1.79
N ALA A 43 -1.81 4.55 -2.10
CA ALA A 43 -1.48 4.87 -3.48
C ALA A 43 -0.66 3.73 -4.07
N THR A 44 -1.31 2.81 -4.77
CA THR A 44 -0.66 1.78 -5.58
C THR A 44 -0.65 2.23 -7.04
N PRO A 45 0.48 2.15 -7.75
CA PRO A 45 0.47 2.30 -9.20
C PRO A 45 -0.57 1.35 -9.78
N LYS A 46 -1.49 1.86 -10.62
CA LYS A 46 -2.34 0.97 -11.42
C LYS A 46 -1.42 0.07 -12.27
N PRO A 47 -1.79 -1.19 -12.54
CA PRO A 47 -1.08 -1.98 -13.52
C PRO A 47 -1.06 -1.20 -14.84
N ILE A 48 0.13 -0.76 -15.25
CA ILE A 48 0.29 -0.04 -16.51
C ILE A 48 0.26 -1.09 -17.62
N ASP A 49 -0.78 -1.06 -18.45
CA ASP A 49 -0.83 -1.82 -19.70
C ASP A 49 0.37 -1.41 -20.59
N ASP A 50 1.02 -2.38 -21.23
CA ASP A 50 2.23 -2.21 -22.03
C ASP A 50 2.07 -1.19 -23.17
N ALA A 51 0.84 -1.00 -23.65
CA ALA A 51 0.49 0.03 -24.63
C ALA A 51 0.62 1.45 -24.06
N VAL A 52 0.31 1.64 -22.79
CA VAL A 52 0.39 2.94 -22.10
C VAL A 52 1.86 3.27 -21.78
N ARG A 53 2.67 2.25 -21.41
CA ARG A 53 4.14 2.38 -21.21
C ARG A 53 4.86 3.10 -22.34
N ARG A 54 4.47 2.83 -23.61
CA ARG A 54 5.06 3.48 -24.79
C ARG A 54 4.62 4.93 -24.97
N LYS A 55 3.43 5.29 -24.48
CA LYS A 55 2.88 6.65 -24.53
C LYS A 55 3.50 7.58 -23.47
N PHE A 56 3.99 7.02 -22.35
CA PHE A 56 4.67 7.75 -21.27
C PHE A 56 6.02 8.38 -21.65
N LEU A 57 6.60 8.04 -22.81
CA LEU A 57 7.84 8.66 -23.26
C LEU A 57 7.66 10.09 -23.79
N LEU A 58 6.42 10.56 -24.00
CA LEU A 58 6.18 11.86 -24.62
C LEU A 58 5.49 12.93 -23.76
N GLU A 59 4.79 12.62 -22.66
CA GLU A 59 4.08 13.66 -21.92
C GLU A 59 3.86 13.30 -20.44
N GLU A 60 4.22 14.27 -19.60
CA GLU A 60 4.29 14.30 -18.14
C GLU A 60 2.90 14.20 -17.47
N SER A 61 2.15 13.12 -17.75
CA SER A 61 0.82 12.89 -17.15
C SER A 61 0.70 11.49 -16.58
N ILE A 62 1.21 11.34 -15.35
CA ILE A 62 0.89 10.19 -14.50
C ILE A 62 -0.62 10.22 -14.26
N GLU A 63 -1.36 9.19 -14.70
CA GLU A 63 -2.75 9.01 -14.32
C GLU A 63 -2.86 9.03 -12.79
N ARG A 64 -3.50 10.07 -12.28
CA ARG A 64 -3.65 10.34 -10.85
C ARG A 64 -4.30 9.15 -10.16
N ASN A 65 -3.53 8.42 -9.37
CA ASN A 65 -4.08 7.78 -8.19
C ASN A 65 -4.71 8.87 -7.30
N GLU A 66 -5.82 8.59 -6.64
CA GLU A 66 -6.34 9.49 -5.61
C GLU A 66 -5.24 9.74 -4.59
N ALA A 67 -4.89 11.01 -4.40
CA ALA A 67 -3.91 11.38 -3.40
C ALA A 67 -4.48 11.00 -2.03
N PRO A 68 -3.71 10.28 -1.17
CA PRO A 68 -4.11 10.07 0.20
C PRO A 68 -4.35 11.41 0.90
N GLY A 69 -5.13 11.42 1.98
CA GLY A 69 -5.23 12.59 2.84
C GLY A 69 -3.84 13.02 3.33
N LEU A 70 -3.62 14.32 3.54
CA LEU A 70 -2.33 14.84 4.01
C LEU A 70 -1.93 14.27 5.38
N ASP A 71 -2.91 13.88 6.18
CA ASP A 71 -2.74 13.26 7.49
C ASP A 71 -2.54 11.73 7.43
N CYS A 72 -2.48 11.16 6.22
CA CYS A 72 -2.16 9.76 6.01
C CYS A 72 -0.66 9.53 5.88
N PHE A 73 -0.13 8.56 6.62
CA PHE A 73 1.27 8.15 6.47
C PHE A 73 1.61 7.68 5.04
N THR A 74 0.61 7.15 4.31
CA THR A 74 0.75 6.75 2.91
C THR A 74 0.96 7.93 1.96
N TYR A 75 0.70 9.17 2.38
CA TYR A 75 0.98 10.37 1.60
C TYR A 75 2.49 10.49 1.31
N GLY A 76 3.35 10.09 2.25
CA GLY A 76 4.79 10.00 2.01
C GLY A 76 5.14 9.06 0.86
N TYR A 77 4.43 7.93 0.72
CA TYR A 77 4.62 7.01 -0.40
C TYR A 77 4.14 7.59 -1.73
N TYR A 78 3.03 8.33 -1.69
CA TYR A 78 2.54 9.08 -2.85
C TYR A 78 3.60 10.08 -3.33
N LEU A 79 4.15 10.90 -2.44
CA LEU A 79 5.23 11.85 -2.78
C LEU A 79 6.51 11.15 -3.25
N ALA A 80 6.90 10.05 -2.60
CA ALA A 80 8.09 9.28 -2.98
C ALA A 80 8.02 8.80 -4.43
N TYR A 81 6.84 8.43 -4.93
CA TYR A 81 6.67 8.05 -6.33
C TYR A 81 7.05 9.18 -7.29
N PHE A 82 6.57 10.41 -7.07
CA PHE A 82 6.94 11.56 -7.90
C PHE A 82 8.41 11.91 -7.75
N TRP A 83 8.91 11.91 -6.51
CA TRP A 83 10.29 12.26 -6.24
C TRP A 83 11.27 11.29 -6.92
N MET A 84 11.05 9.97 -6.78
CA MET A 84 11.93 8.93 -7.34
C MET A 84 11.86 8.80 -8.87
N ASN A 85 10.75 9.23 -9.48
CA ASN A 85 10.55 9.21 -10.93
C ASN A 85 10.87 10.55 -11.60
N ASN A 86 11.11 11.62 -10.83
CA ASN A 86 11.56 12.90 -11.36
C ASN A 86 12.96 12.77 -11.99
N ARG A 87 13.13 13.32 -13.20
CA ARG A 87 14.40 13.27 -13.95
C ARG A 87 15.57 13.84 -13.17
N MET A 88 15.41 15.01 -12.55
CA MET A 88 16.49 15.66 -11.80
C MET A 88 16.91 14.84 -10.58
N THR A 89 15.95 14.25 -9.87
CA THR A 89 16.24 13.33 -8.77
C THR A 89 17.04 12.12 -9.27
N ARG A 90 16.63 11.51 -10.38
CA ARG A 90 17.30 10.32 -10.94
C ARG A 90 18.72 10.64 -11.40
N ASP A 91 18.90 11.78 -12.05
CA ASP A 91 20.21 12.26 -12.49
C ASP A 91 21.13 12.52 -11.28
N ALA A 92 20.62 13.18 -10.23
CA ALA A 92 21.36 13.43 -8.99
C ALA A 92 21.73 12.13 -8.23
N LEU A 93 20.86 11.12 -8.28
CA LEU A 93 21.13 9.79 -7.72
C LEU A 93 22.03 8.92 -8.61
N GLY A 94 22.45 9.41 -9.78
CA GLY A 94 23.31 8.66 -10.72
C GLY A 94 22.60 7.50 -11.43
N ILE A 95 21.27 7.50 -11.49
CA ILE A 95 20.49 6.47 -12.17
C ILE A 95 20.59 6.70 -13.68
N LYS A 96 21.33 5.84 -14.37
CA LYS A 96 21.53 5.95 -15.82
C LYS A 96 20.22 5.74 -16.58
N GLY A 97 19.88 6.67 -17.47
CA GLY A 97 18.73 6.55 -18.37
C GLY A 97 18.75 5.22 -19.12
N GLY A 98 17.59 4.56 -19.21
CA GLY A 98 17.42 3.26 -19.86
C GLY A 98 17.75 2.03 -19.00
N THR A 99 18.38 2.18 -17.83
CA THR A 99 18.67 1.04 -16.94
C THR A 99 17.49 0.63 -16.07
N VAL A 100 16.76 1.63 -15.58
CA VAL A 100 15.52 1.46 -14.81
C VAL A 100 14.49 2.36 -15.47
N GLY A 101 13.35 1.79 -15.87
CA GLY A 101 12.24 2.56 -16.45
C GLY A 101 11.56 3.41 -15.38
N GLU A 102 10.64 2.79 -14.65
CA GLU A 102 9.87 3.42 -13.57
C GLU A 102 10.30 2.84 -12.22
N TRP A 103 10.45 3.70 -11.23
CA TRP A 103 10.54 3.29 -9.84
C TRP A 103 9.14 3.05 -9.27
N VAL A 104 8.94 1.87 -8.70
CA VAL A 104 7.74 1.49 -7.95
C VAL A 104 8.16 1.01 -6.57
N ARG A 105 7.41 1.40 -5.53
CA ARG A 105 7.75 1.11 -4.13
C ARG A 105 7.80 -0.40 -3.82
N CYS A 106 6.80 -1.15 -4.29
CA CYS A 106 6.69 -2.59 -4.06
C CYS A 106 6.44 -3.31 -5.37
N LYS A 107 7.34 -4.22 -5.75
CA LYS A 107 7.13 -5.14 -6.87
C LYS A 107 6.51 -6.43 -6.35
N LYS A 108 5.28 -6.72 -6.75
CA LYS A 108 4.59 -7.97 -6.38
C LYS A 108 5.12 -9.20 -7.13
N GLU A 109 5.80 -9.00 -8.24
CA GLU A 109 6.35 -10.05 -9.11
C GLU A 109 7.72 -10.58 -8.66
N LEU A 110 8.19 -10.16 -7.49
CA LEU A 110 9.40 -10.76 -6.93
C LEU A 110 9.10 -12.23 -6.59
N PRO A 111 9.99 -13.17 -6.94
CA PRO A 111 9.80 -14.59 -6.67
C PRO A 111 10.04 -14.88 -5.18
N TYR A 112 9.22 -14.29 -4.32
CA TYR A 112 9.26 -14.52 -2.89
C TYR A 112 8.17 -15.53 -2.54
N THR A 113 8.60 -16.72 -2.10
CA THR A 113 7.72 -17.68 -1.45
C THR A 113 7.42 -17.16 -0.06
N GLN A 114 6.17 -16.78 0.21
CA GLN A 114 5.77 -16.37 1.55
C GLN A 114 5.99 -17.53 2.53
N ASP A 115 6.73 -17.27 3.62
CA ASP A 115 6.96 -18.26 4.67
C ASP A 115 5.67 -18.60 5.45
N MET A 116 4.66 -17.73 5.36
CA MET A 116 3.36 -17.92 5.99
C MET A 116 2.23 -17.54 5.02
N PRO A 117 1.23 -18.41 4.81
CA PRO A 117 0.11 -18.11 3.94
C PRO A 117 -0.74 -16.96 4.48
N SER A 118 -1.39 -16.24 3.56
CA SER A 118 -2.30 -15.13 3.84
C SER A 118 -3.65 -15.62 4.37
#